data_AF-A0A1R4KBL4-F1
#
_entry.id   AF-A0A1R4KBL4-F1
#
_cell.length_a   1.000
_cell.length_b   1.000
_cell.length_c   1.000
_cell.angle_alpha   90.00
_cell.angle_beta   90.00
_cell.angle_gamma   90.00
#
_symmetry.space_group_name_H-M   'P 1'
#
loop_
_entity.id
_entity.type
_entity.pdbx_description
1 polymer ?
#
loop_
_entity_poly.entity_id
_entity_poly.type
_entity_poly.pdbx_seq_one_letter_code
_entity_poly.pdbx_strand_id
1 'polypeptide(L)'
;MASQLYNPFENFQFDNKTCFLTGETLQTADEQIQVFPVWMMRKFNLEDMPFKMLDENIVTYKALKLPCSAKAGSLYEELENKIEQAMTQGYSAVKELPKLSLFQWVAKILYGVVFNEIQAGIRQATLSGEPLNFSQALVHKFRNLHFMLQSIRTSIEFEHKNPFSIMILPIKENDTNFNYRDEINTLVFSFRMNDFAVIATLQDNGTNEIYHEEVLTKILGKELHPIQFEEICARYFYSAYLFNRLPEYTYIETPDKTFIEPMPLNDWTLKPIFDIWQNKTYGQVLENFWKPWGFTLFEIIKNPEAPMSFLFDQDDRFIENVTISKN
;
A
#
# COMPACT_ATOMS: atom_id res chain seq x y z
N MET A 1 17.63 -27.56 -5.20
CA MET A 1 17.04 -27.00 -6.42
C MET A 1 17.10 -25.49 -6.30
N ALA A 2 17.43 -24.77 -7.37
CA ALA A 2 17.39 -23.30 -7.34
C ALA A 2 15.92 -22.86 -7.27
N SER A 3 15.62 -21.85 -6.45
CA SER A 3 14.27 -21.30 -6.33
C SER A 3 13.80 -20.77 -7.69
N GLN A 4 12.51 -20.97 -8.01
CA GLN A 4 11.86 -20.36 -9.18
C GLN A 4 11.61 -18.85 -8.99
N LEU A 5 11.65 -18.38 -7.74
CA LEU A 5 11.46 -16.99 -7.37
C LEU A 5 12.80 -16.27 -7.37
N TYR A 6 12.84 -15.13 -8.04
CA TYR A 6 13.99 -14.25 -8.04
C TYR A 6 14.08 -13.51 -6.70
N ASN A 7 15.27 -13.40 -6.13
CA ASN A 7 15.53 -12.67 -4.89
C ASN A 7 16.60 -11.58 -5.09
N PRO A 8 16.21 -10.30 -5.23
CA PRO A 8 17.18 -9.22 -5.41
C PRO A 8 17.96 -8.91 -4.12
N PHE A 9 17.49 -9.36 -2.94
CA PHE A 9 18.14 -9.08 -1.66
C PHE A 9 19.31 -10.01 -1.35
N GLU A 10 19.44 -11.16 -2.02
CA GLU A 10 20.57 -12.09 -1.82
C GLU A 10 21.92 -11.48 -2.20
N ASN A 11 21.97 -10.82 -3.36
CA ASN A 11 23.17 -10.14 -3.86
C ASN A 11 23.02 -8.61 -3.87
N PHE A 12 21.96 -8.10 -3.24
CA PHE A 12 21.61 -6.68 -3.19
C PHE A 12 21.58 -6.01 -4.58
N GLN A 13 20.89 -6.67 -5.52
CA GLN A 13 20.84 -6.32 -6.94
C GLN A 13 19.73 -5.29 -7.23
N PHE A 14 20.03 -4.01 -7.01
CA PHE A 14 19.13 -2.87 -7.23
C PHE A 14 19.65 -1.92 -8.31
N ASP A 15 20.18 -2.46 -9.42
CA ASP A 15 20.70 -1.69 -10.54
C ASP A 15 19.69 -1.54 -11.69
N ASN A 16 20.05 -0.76 -12.71
CA ASN A 16 19.20 -0.53 -13.89
C ASN A 16 19.51 -1.51 -15.05
N LYS A 17 20.23 -2.60 -14.78
CA LYS A 17 20.64 -3.61 -15.78
C LYS A 17 19.95 -4.94 -15.60
N THR A 18 19.15 -5.07 -14.55
CA THR A 18 18.52 -6.32 -14.14
C THR A 18 17.04 -6.09 -13.99
N CYS A 19 16.21 -6.93 -14.62
CA CYS A 19 14.77 -6.83 -14.46
C CYS A 19 14.40 -7.03 -12.99
N PHE A 20 13.71 -6.04 -12.41
CA PHE A 20 13.35 -6.02 -11.00
C PHE A 20 12.56 -7.28 -10.60
N LEU A 21 11.75 -7.84 -11.50
CA LEU A 21 10.83 -8.95 -11.22
C LEU A 21 11.44 -10.34 -11.50
N THR A 22 12.25 -10.47 -12.56
CA THR A 22 12.73 -11.77 -13.06
C THR A 22 14.20 -12.04 -12.78
N GLY A 23 15.00 -11.00 -12.54
CA GLY A 23 16.45 -11.12 -12.45
C GLY A 23 17.17 -11.25 -13.79
N GLU A 24 16.43 -11.20 -14.91
CA GLU A 24 17.02 -11.25 -16.26
C GLU A 24 17.86 -10.01 -16.53
N THR A 25 19.01 -10.19 -17.18
CA THR A 25 19.82 -9.06 -17.66
C THR A 25 19.09 -8.34 -18.79
N LEU A 26 18.97 -7.02 -18.64
CA LEU A 26 18.38 -6.13 -19.63
C LEU A 26 19.38 -5.85 -20.75
N GLN A 27 18.86 -5.74 -21.97
CA GLN A 27 19.64 -5.45 -23.17
C GLN A 27 19.94 -3.95 -23.30
N THR A 28 19.02 -3.10 -22.84
CA THR A 28 19.17 -1.64 -22.94
C THR A 28 18.76 -0.94 -21.64
N ALA A 29 19.28 0.26 -21.41
CA ALA A 29 18.89 1.09 -20.27
C ALA A 29 17.44 1.62 -20.37
N ASP A 30 16.84 1.55 -21.56
CA ASP A 30 15.47 2.01 -21.83
C ASP A 30 14.42 0.96 -21.44
N GLU A 31 14.83 -0.27 -21.12
CA GLU A 31 13.94 -1.33 -20.62
C GLU A 31 13.48 -1.03 -19.20
N GLN A 32 12.44 -0.21 -19.10
CA GLN A 32 11.89 0.30 -17.86
C GLN A 32 10.36 0.37 -17.91
N ILE A 33 9.73 0.25 -16.75
CA ILE A 33 8.30 0.51 -16.56
C ILE A 33 8.11 1.63 -15.54
N GLN A 34 7.02 2.38 -15.66
CA GLN A 34 6.66 3.41 -14.69
C GLN A 34 6.18 2.77 -13.38
N VAL A 35 6.58 3.34 -12.25
CA VAL A 35 6.07 2.92 -10.92
C VAL A 35 4.58 3.21 -10.85
N PHE A 36 4.19 4.45 -11.11
CA PHE A 36 2.80 4.86 -11.24
C PHE A 36 2.32 4.62 -12.68
N PRO A 37 1.16 3.98 -12.89
CA PRO A 37 0.63 3.74 -14.24
C PRO A 37 0.53 5.02 -15.08
N VAL A 38 0.83 4.91 -16.38
CA VAL A 38 0.79 6.06 -17.30
C VAL A 38 -0.60 6.68 -17.37
N TRP A 39 -1.66 5.87 -17.40
CA TRP A 39 -3.04 6.36 -17.40
C TRP A 39 -3.37 7.16 -16.15
N MET A 40 -2.88 6.74 -14.98
CA MET A 40 -3.10 7.39 -13.70
C MET A 40 -2.39 8.74 -13.67
N MET A 41 -1.13 8.78 -14.12
CA MET A 41 -0.39 10.04 -14.23
C MET A 41 -1.05 11.01 -15.20
N ARG A 42 -1.56 10.55 -16.35
CA ARG A 42 -2.27 11.41 -17.32
C ARG A 42 -3.59 11.92 -16.76
N LYS A 43 -4.39 11.04 -16.14
CA LYS A 43 -5.71 11.40 -15.60
C LYS A 43 -5.64 12.51 -14.55
N PHE A 44 -4.60 12.47 -13.72
CA PHE A 44 -4.41 13.38 -12.60
C PHE A 44 -3.30 14.42 -12.81
N ASN A 45 -2.75 14.52 -14.03
CA ASN A 45 -1.64 15.42 -14.38
C ASN A 45 -0.43 15.31 -13.43
N LEU A 46 -0.01 14.08 -13.10
CA LEU A 46 1.03 13.82 -12.10
C LEU A 46 2.45 13.82 -12.64
N GLU A 47 2.65 13.72 -13.96
CA GLU A 47 3.98 13.47 -14.57
C GLU A 47 5.09 14.38 -14.00
N ASP A 48 4.82 15.69 -13.91
CA ASP A 48 5.76 16.70 -13.42
C ASP A 48 5.50 17.12 -11.96
N MET A 49 4.51 16.51 -11.30
CA MET A 49 4.20 16.81 -9.90
C MET A 49 5.30 16.27 -8.98
N PRO A 50 5.62 16.98 -7.88
CA PRO A 50 6.64 16.54 -6.95
C PRO A 50 6.17 15.31 -6.16
N PHE A 51 7.07 14.34 -6.02
CA PHE A 51 6.97 13.20 -5.13
C PHE A 51 8.07 13.34 -4.08
N LYS A 52 7.70 13.42 -2.80
CA LYS A 52 8.64 13.53 -1.69
C LYS A 52 9.09 12.13 -1.28
N MET A 53 10.37 11.84 -1.44
CA MET A 53 11.02 10.61 -1.00
C MET A 53 11.25 10.63 0.53
N LEU A 54 11.60 9.49 1.12
CA LEU A 54 11.86 9.36 2.55
C LEU A 54 13.08 10.13 3.04
N ASP A 55 14.10 10.25 2.19
CA ASP A 55 15.29 11.07 2.42
C ASP A 55 15.02 12.59 2.25
N GLU A 56 13.74 12.96 2.12
CA GLU A 56 13.23 14.30 1.86
C GLU A 56 13.60 14.90 0.50
N ASN A 57 14.31 14.15 -0.35
CA ASN A 57 14.54 14.58 -1.72
C ASN A 57 13.23 14.59 -2.50
N ILE A 58 13.14 15.51 -3.46
CA ILE A 58 11.97 15.66 -4.31
C ILE A 58 12.34 15.16 -5.70
N VAL A 59 11.59 14.16 -6.17
CA VAL A 59 11.59 13.68 -7.56
C VAL A 59 10.25 13.97 -8.21
N THR A 60 10.07 13.64 -9.48
CA THR A 60 8.74 13.69 -10.12
C THR A 60 8.14 12.29 -10.22
N TYR A 61 6.81 12.17 -10.31
CA TYR A 61 6.17 10.86 -10.51
C TYR A 61 6.71 10.14 -11.75
N LYS A 62 6.99 10.87 -12.84
CA LYS A 62 7.56 10.32 -14.09
C LYS A 62 8.99 9.80 -13.96
N ALA A 63 9.74 10.31 -12.97
CA ALA A 63 11.10 9.88 -12.71
C ALA A 63 11.15 8.52 -11.99
N LEU A 64 10.08 8.15 -11.29
CA LEU A 64 9.96 6.88 -10.57
C LEU A 64 9.72 5.74 -11.55
N LYS A 65 10.76 4.95 -11.78
CA LYS A 65 10.74 3.82 -12.72
C LYS A 65 11.32 2.56 -12.10
N LEU A 66 11.03 1.43 -12.73
CA LEU A 66 11.61 0.12 -12.43
C LEU A 66 12.29 -0.44 -13.68
N PRO A 67 13.51 -1.00 -13.57
CA PRO A 67 14.15 -1.73 -14.67
C PRO A 67 13.36 -3.01 -14.98
N CYS A 68 12.83 -3.17 -16.18
CA CYS A 68 11.83 -4.18 -16.48
C CYS A 68 12.00 -4.74 -17.89
N SER A 69 12.15 -6.07 -18.01
CA SER A 69 12.24 -6.72 -19.32
C SER A 69 10.92 -6.59 -20.08
N ALA A 70 10.99 -6.59 -21.41
CA ALA A 70 9.78 -6.49 -22.25
C ALA A 70 8.70 -7.54 -21.90
N LYS A 71 9.11 -8.76 -21.52
CA LYS A 71 8.20 -9.84 -21.11
C LYS A 71 7.46 -9.50 -19.81
N ALA A 72 8.17 -9.03 -18.78
CA ALA A 72 7.56 -8.64 -17.52
C ALA A 72 6.71 -7.36 -17.69
N GLY A 73 7.16 -6.41 -18.51
CA GLY A 73 6.43 -5.20 -18.84
C GLY A 73 5.07 -5.48 -19.49
N SER A 74 5.02 -6.43 -20.43
CA SER A 74 3.78 -6.82 -21.11
C SER A 74 2.72 -7.37 -20.13
N LEU A 75 3.12 -8.14 -19.12
CA LEU A 75 2.20 -8.64 -18.09
C LEU A 75 1.58 -7.52 -17.26
N TYR A 76 2.37 -6.50 -16.92
CA TYR A 76 1.85 -5.32 -16.21
C TYR A 76 1.00 -4.44 -17.10
N GLU A 77 1.32 -4.31 -18.38
CA GLU A 77 0.47 -3.59 -19.33
C GLU A 77 -0.93 -4.21 -19.42
N GLU A 78 -1.01 -5.55 -19.51
CA GLU A 78 -2.29 -6.26 -19.48
C GLU A 78 -3.06 -6.05 -18.17
N LEU A 79 -2.36 -6.10 -17.02
CA LEU A 79 -2.95 -5.85 -15.71
C LEU A 79 -3.47 -4.41 -15.59
N GLU A 80 -2.65 -3.43 -15.98
CA GLU A 80 -2.97 -2.01 -15.91
C GLU A 80 -4.13 -1.64 -16.83
N ASN A 81 -4.21 -2.23 -18.03
CA ASN A 81 -5.35 -2.04 -18.93
C ASN A 81 -6.67 -2.51 -18.29
N LYS A 82 -6.67 -3.68 -17.63
CA LYS A 82 -7.86 -4.20 -16.92
C LYS A 82 -8.27 -3.28 -15.76
N ILE A 83 -7.28 -2.81 -15.00
CA ILE A 83 -7.51 -1.92 -13.87
C ILE A 83 -8.01 -0.55 -14.33
N GLU A 84 -7.39 0.04 -15.36
CA GLU A 84 -7.82 1.32 -15.95
C GLU A 84 -9.28 1.25 -16.42
N GLN A 85 -9.64 0.17 -17.12
CA GLN A 85 -11.01 -0.03 -17.61
C GLN A 85 -12.03 -0.09 -16.46
N ALA A 86 -11.72 -0.83 -15.39
CA ALA A 86 -12.59 -0.93 -14.23
C ALA A 86 -12.68 0.38 -13.44
N MET A 87 -11.54 1.04 -13.18
CA MET A 87 -11.49 2.31 -12.46
C MET A 87 -12.19 3.44 -13.22
N THR A 88 -12.15 3.42 -14.55
CA THR A 88 -12.90 4.37 -15.39
C THR A 88 -14.41 4.16 -15.28
N GLN A 89 -14.88 2.93 -15.07
CA GLN A 89 -16.30 2.60 -14.88
C GLN A 89 -16.81 2.90 -13.47
N GLY A 90 -15.93 2.94 -12.46
CA GLY A 90 -16.26 3.32 -11.09
C GLY A 90 -16.47 2.14 -10.14
N TYR A 91 -17.08 2.41 -8.98
CA TYR A 91 -17.16 1.48 -7.84
C TYR A 91 -17.64 0.07 -8.23
N SER A 92 -18.72 -0.01 -9.01
CA SER A 92 -19.34 -1.29 -9.39
C SER A 92 -18.39 -2.21 -10.15
N ALA A 93 -17.56 -1.67 -11.05
CA ALA A 93 -16.60 -2.46 -11.82
C ALA A 93 -15.34 -2.77 -11.01
N VAL A 94 -14.87 -1.83 -10.20
CA VAL A 94 -13.67 -2.02 -9.36
C VAL A 94 -13.90 -3.10 -8.31
N LYS A 95 -15.09 -3.15 -7.70
CA LYS A 95 -15.46 -4.15 -6.70
C LYS A 95 -15.38 -5.60 -7.22
N GLU A 96 -15.60 -5.80 -8.51
CA GLU A 96 -15.60 -7.12 -9.16
C GLU A 96 -14.19 -7.54 -9.63
N LEU A 97 -13.18 -6.67 -9.51
CA LEU A 97 -11.81 -7.04 -9.85
C LEU A 97 -11.30 -8.15 -8.92
N PRO A 98 -10.57 -9.15 -9.43
CA PRO A 98 -9.92 -10.14 -8.60
C PRO A 98 -8.98 -9.48 -7.59
N LYS A 99 -9.10 -9.85 -6.31
CA LYS A 99 -8.23 -9.31 -5.24
C LYS A 99 -6.74 -9.47 -5.56
N LEU A 100 -6.35 -10.57 -6.21
CA LEU A 100 -4.97 -10.78 -6.65
C LEU A 100 -4.50 -9.74 -7.67
N SER A 101 -5.35 -9.35 -8.62
CA SER A 101 -5.02 -8.31 -9.61
C SER A 101 -4.83 -6.94 -8.94
N LEU A 102 -5.71 -6.59 -8.00
CA LEU A 102 -5.55 -5.36 -7.20
C LEU A 102 -4.28 -5.42 -6.35
N PHE A 103 -3.98 -6.57 -5.74
CA PHE A 103 -2.75 -6.77 -4.99
C PHE A 103 -1.51 -6.55 -5.87
N GLN A 104 -1.43 -7.19 -7.03
CA GLN A 104 -0.30 -7.07 -7.95
C GLN A 104 -0.07 -5.61 -8.37
N TRP A 105 -1.14 -4.86 -8.59
CA TRP A 105 -1.07 -3.45 -8.94
C TRP A 105 -0.58 -2.57 -7.78
N VAL A 106 -1.18 -2.69 -6.60
CA VAL A 106 -0.75 -1.96 -5.39
C VAL A 106 0.69 -2.32 -5.03
N ALA A 107 1.02 -3.61 -5.03
CA ALA A 107 2.34 -4.12 -4.67
C ALA A 107 3.42 -3.65 -5.67
N LYS A 108 3.11 -3.53 -6.97
CA LYS A 108 4.03 -2.94 -7.96
C LYS A 108 4.34 -1.47 -7.63
N ILE A 109 3.33 -0.69 -7.28
CA ILE A 109 3.51 0.73 -6.91
C ILE A 109 4.38 0.83 -5.65
N LEU A 110 3.99 0.14 -4.57
CA LEU A 110 4.73 0.16 -3.30
C LEU A 110 6.19 -0.34 -3.47
N TYR A 111 6.37 -1.48 -4.15
CA TYR A 111 7.70 -2.01 -4.43
C TYR A 111 8.52 -1.04 -5.31
N GLY A 112 7.87 -0.38 -6.26
CA GLY A 112 8.47 0.64 -7.11
C GLY A 112 9.02 1.83 -6.33
N VAL A 113 8.24 2.35 -5.37
CA VAL A 113 8.69 3.41 -4.45
C VAL A 113 9.89 2.91 -3.64
N VAL A 114 9.78 1.73 -3.00
CA VAL A 114 10.87 1.10 -2.23
C VAL A 114 12.14 0.92 -3.05
N PHE A 115 12.04 0.46 -4.29
CA PHE A 115 13.19 0.26 -5.17
C PHE A 115 13.92 1.59 -5.44
N ASN A 116 13.18 2.66 -5.70
CA ASN A 116 13.73 3.99 -5.92
C ASN A 116 14.38 4.57 -4.64
N GLU A 117 13.78 4.32 -3.47
CA GLU A 117 14.37 4.66 -2.16
C GLU A 117 15.69 3.92 -1.92
N ILE A 118 15.74 2.62 -2.21
CA ILE A 118 16.98 1.82 -2.10
C ILE A 118 18.07 2.40 -3.03
N GLN A 119 17.72 2.74 -4.28
CA GLN A 119 18.67 3.36 -5.20
C GLN A 119 19.14 4.75 -4.74
N ALA A 120 18.26 5.55 -4.13
CA ALA A 120 18.65 6.82 -3.52
C ALA A 120 19.65 6.60 -2.37
N GLY A 121 19.36 5.66 -1.46
CA GLY A 121 20.24 5.31 -0.35
C GLY A 121 21.61 4.78 -0.80
N ILE A 122 21.65 3.91 -1.82
CA ILE A 122 22.91 3.41 -2.41
C ILE A 122 23.76 4.56 -2.95
N ARG A 123 23.14 5.50 -3.69
CA ARG A 123 23.84 6.68 -4.22
C ARG A 123 24.38 7.54 -3.10
N GLN A 124 23.60 7.80 -2.06
CA GLN A 124 24.02 8.59 -0.91
C GLN A 124 25.21 7.95 -0.18
N ALA A 125 25.13 6.65 0.13
CA ALA A 125 26.22 5.89 0.75
C ALA A 125 27.51 5.93 -0.08
N THR A 126 27.38 5.80 -1.41
CA THR A 126 28.52 5.89 -2.33
C THR A 126 29.16 7.28 -2.30
N LEU A 127 28.35 8.34 -2.23
CA LEU A 127 28.84 9.73 -2.18
C LEU A 127 29.47 10.10 -0.83
N SER A 128 28.92 9.59 0.29
CA SER A 128 29.46 9.85 1.62
C SER A 128 30.65 8.95 1.97
N GLY A 129 30.81 7.82 1.29
CA GLY A 129 31.79 6.79 1.63
C GLY A 129 31.41 5.97 2.86
N GLU A 130 30.20 6.14 3.39
CA GLU A 130 29.67 5.37 4.51
C GLU A 130 29.02 4.06 4.04
N PRO A 131 29.09 2.98 4.84
CA PRO A 131 28.39 1.75 4.50
C PRO A 131 26.88 1.96 4.54
N LEU A 132 26.18 1.43 3.54
CA LEU A 132 24.72 1.41 3.54
C LEU A 132 24.21 0.53 4.70
N ASN A 133 23.46 1.13 5.62
CA ASN A 133 22.79 0.40 6.69
C ASN A 133 21.32 0.22 6.35
N PHE A 134 20.87 -1.03 6.21
CA PHE A 134 19.48 -1.35 5.90
C PHE A 134 18.86 -2.20 7.01
N SER A 135 17.68 -1.81 7.47
CA SER A 135 16.94 -2.55 8.50
C SER A 135 16.61 -3.96 8.02
N GLN A 136 17.03 -4.98 8.78
CA GLN A 136 16.76 -6.38 8.45
C GLN A 136 15.26 -6.69 8.42
N ALA A 137 14.46 -6.02 9.25
CA ALA A 137 13.01 -6.16 9.23
C ALA A 137 12.41 -5.62 7.91
N LEU A 138 12.96 -4.52 7.38
CA LEU A 138 12.54 -3.99 6.08
C LEU A 138 12.99 -4.90 4.92
N VAL A 139 14.23 -5.43 4.96
CA VAL A 139 14.68 -6.44 3.98
C VAL A 139 13.70 -7.63 3.97
N HIS A 140 13.32 -8.14 5.13
CA HIS A 140 12.39 -9.25 5.25
C HIS A 140 11.02 -8.93 4.63
N LYS A 141 10.43 -7.79 4.99
CA LYS A 141 9.15 -7.32 4.43
C LYS A 141 9.22 -7.15 2.91
N PHE A 142 10.25 -6.49 2.39
CA PHE A 142 10.35 -6.19 0.97
C PHE A 142 10.72 -7.43 0.14
N ARG A 143 11.48 -8.37 0.69
CA ARG A 143 11.69 -9.69 0.08
C ARG A 143 10.38 -10.45 -0.06
N ASN A 144 9.59 -10.52 1.01
CA ASN A 144 8.28 -11.18 0.97
C ASN A 144 7.35 -10.49 -0.05
N LEU A 145 7.31 -9.15 -0.06
CA LEU A 145 6.50 -8.39 -1.02
C LEU A 145 6.89 -8.74 -2.45
N HIS A 146 8.19 -8.78 -2.73
CA HIS A 146 8.73 -9.12 -4.03
C HIS A 146 8.41 -10.56 -4.45
N PHE A 147 8.53 -11.53 -3.56
CA PHE A 147 8.16 -12.92 -3.82
C PHE A 147 6.68 -13.05 -4.17
N MET A 148 5.81 -12.40 -3.40
CA MET A 148 4.37 -12.39 -3.67
C MET A 148 4.03 -11.65 -4.98
N LEU A 149 4.76 -10.59 -5.31
CA LEU A 149 4.57 -9.81 -6.54
C LEU A 149 4.87 -10.65 -7.79
N GLN A 150 5.76 -11.65 -7.70
CA GLN A 150 6.05 -12.57 -8.79
C GLN A 150 4.85 -13.43 -9.20
N SER A 151 3.75 -13.43 -8.43
CA SER A 151 2.47 -14.08 -8.79
C SER A 151 1.88 -13.59 -10.11
N ILE A 152 2.33 -12.43 -10.63
CA ILE A 152 1.94 -11.96 -11.96
C ILE A 152 2.57 -12.77 -13.10
N ARG A 153 3.72 -13.42 -12.86
CA ARG A 153 4.50 -14.16 -13.86
C ARG A 153 4.61 -15.66 -13.59
N THR A 154 4.38 -16.09 -12.35
CA THR A 154 4.45 -17.50 -11.93
C THR A 154 3.14 -17.92 -11.29
N SER A 155 2.87 -19.22 -11.32
CA SER A 155 1.71 -19.81 -10.64
C SER A 155 1.99 -19.83 -9.13
N ILE A 156 1.44 -18.84 -8.42
CA ILE A 156 1.49 -18.75 -6.95
C ILE A 156 0.08 -18.99 -6.39
N GLU A 157 0.00 -19.86 -5.38
CA GLU A 157 -1.21 -20.04 -4.56
C GLU A 157 -0.95 -19.54 -3.14
N PHE A 158 -1.84 -18.67 -2.66
CA PHE A 158 -1.86 -18.24 -1.27
C PHE A 158 -2.76 -19.17 -0.49
N GLU A 159 -2.17 -20.05 0.32
CA GLU A 159 -2.92 -21.06 1.06
C GLU A 159 -3.48 -20.50 2.37
N HIS A 160 -4.66 -21.01 2.76
CA HIS A 160 -5.41 -20.69 3.98
C HIS A 160 -5.88 -19.24 4.12
N LYS A 161 -5.01 -18.26 3.95
CA LYS A 161 -5.33 -16.83 4.05
C LYS A 161 -4.41 -16.01 3.15
N ASN A 162 -4.98 -15.04 2.44
CA ASN A 162 -4.18 -14.08 1.69
C ASN A 162 -3.30 -13.27 2.67
N PRO A 163 -2.02 -13.01 2.31
CA PRO A 163 -1.15 -12.15 3.10
C PRO A 163 -1.56 -10.67 3.01
N PHE A 164 -2.54 -10.34 2.18
CA PHE A 164 -3.01 -8.99 1.93
C PHE A 164 -4.53 -8.90 2.09
N SER A 165 -4.97 -7.72 2.49
CA SER A 165 -6.38 -7.32 2.53
C SER A 165 -6.57 -6.12 1.64
N ILE A 166 -7.62 -6.14 0.81
CA ILE A 166 -7.97 -5.03 -0.08
C ILE A 166 -9.45 -4.80 0.07
N MET A 167 -9.78 -3.58 0.46
CA MET A 167 -11.14 -3.13 0.67
C MET A 167 -11.47 -2.01 -0.31
N ILE A 168 -12.67 -2.08 -0.88
CA ILE A 168 -13.17 -1.15 -1.86
C ILE A 168 -14.47 -0.56 -1.29
N LEU A 169 -14.47 0.74 -1.07
CA LEU A 169 -15.55 1.48 -0.41
C LEU A 169 -16.19 2.45 -1.40
N PRO A 170 -17.53 2.55 -1.46
CA PRO A 170 -18.20 3.54 -2.29
C PRO A 170 -18.09 4.92 -1.64
N ILE A 171 -17.88 5.95 -2.46
CA ILE A 171 -17.70 7.35 -2.05
C ILE A 171 -18.83 8.19 -2.63
N LYS A 172 -19.50 8.96 -1.77
CA LYS A 172 -20.68 9.78 -2.12
C LYS A 172 -20.35 10.95 -3.04
N GLU A 173 -19.17 11.53 -2.88
CA GLU A 173 -18.73 12.70 -3.65
C GLU A 173 -17.71 12.29 -4.71
N ASN A 174 -18.04 12.58 -5.97
CA ASN A 174 -17.11 12.47 -7.10
C ASN A 174 -16.10 13.62 -7.06
N ASP A 175 -15.16 13.56 -6.13
CA ASP A 175 -13.99 14.43 -6.16
C ASP A 175 -13.01 13.92 -7.23
N THR A 176 -12.64 14.81 -8.15
CA THR A 176 -11.64 14.54 -9.19
C THR A 176 -10.21 14.67 -8.68
N ASN A 177 -10.01 15.09 -7.42
CA ASN A 177 -8.68 15.23 -6.85
C ASN A 177 -8.00 13.88 -6.68
N PHE A 178 -6.74 13.84 -7.09
CA PHE A 178 -5.85 12.73 -6.79
C PHE A 178 -5.64 12.62 -5.28
N ASN A 179 -6.03 11.49 -4.70
CA ASN A 179 -5.71 11.16 -3.33
C ASN A 179 -5.08 9.77 -3.29
N TYR A 180 -3.79 9.77 -3.02
CA TYR A 180 -2.95 8.59 -2.88
C TYR A 180 -2.11 8.78 -1.61
N ARG A 181 -2.01 7.73 -0.80
CA ARG A 181 -1.09 7.66 0.33
C ARG A 181 -0.52 6.26 0.40
N ASP A 182 0.76 6.19 0.74
CA ASP A 182 1.46 4.97 1.05
C ASP A 182 2.30 5.15 2.32
N GLU A 183 2.52 4.03 3.01
CA GLU A 183 3.51 3.95 4.07
C GLU A 183 4.34 2.68 3.87
N ILE A 184 5.56 2.83 3.37
CA ILE A 184 6.38 1.68 2.98
C ILE A 184 6.81 0.83 4.18
N ASN A 185 6.90 1.41 5.38
CA ASN A 185 7.31 0.66 6.58
C ASN A 185 6.21 -0.29 7.07
N THR A 186 4.96 0.11 6.94
CA THR A 186 3.78 -0.66 7.38
C THR A 186 3.04 -1.33 6.23
N LEU A 187 3.43 -1.07 4.98
CA LEU A 187 2.84 -1.59 3.75
C LEU A 187 1.34 -1.35 3.65
N VAL A 188 0.91 -0.15 4.05
CA VAL A 188 -0.46 0.33 3.87
C VAL A 188 -0.51 1.28 2.69
N PHE A 189 -1.58 1.17 1.91
CA PHE A 189 -1.85 1.99 0.74
C PHE A 189 -3.30 2.43 0.78
N SER A 190 -3.55 3.69 0.44
CA SER A 190 -4.90 4.18 0.14
C SER A 190 -4.93 4.96 -1.15
N PHE A 191 -6.03 4.82 -1.88
CA PHE A 191 -6.29 5.53 -3.12
C PHE A 191 -7.77 5.86 -3.23
N ARG A 192 -8.11 7.06 -3.64
CA ARG A 192 -9.49 7.46 -3.93
C ARG A 192 -9.58 8.07 -5.31
N MET A 193 -10.63 7.68 -6.03
CA MET A 193 -10.93 8.21 -7.35
C MET A 193 -12.42 8.05 -7.66
N ASN A 194 -13.01 9.09 -8.26
CA ASN A 194 -14.43 9.10 -8.64
C ASN A 194 -15.33 8.74 -7.43
N ASP A 195 -16.14 7.69 -7.58
CA ASP A 195 -17.14 7.18 -6.65
C ASP A 195 -16.62 6.02 -5.78
N PHE A 196 -15.31 5.77 -5.75
CA PHE A 196 -14.73 4.68 -4.97
C PHE A 196 -13.42 5.06 -4.30
N ALA A 197 -13.09 4.27 -3.28
CA ALA A 197 -11.79 4.28 -2.66
C ALA A 197 -11.30 2.86 -2.38
N VAL A 198 -9.99 2.71 -2.40
CA VAL A 198 -9.27 1.47 -2.13
C VAL A 198 -8.40 1.69 -0.90
N ILE A 199 -8.46 0.77 0.05
CA ILE A 199 -7.45 0.63 1.09
C ILE A 199 -6.87 -0.78 1.03
N ALA A 200 -5.55 -0.86 1.01
CA ALA A 200 -4.83 -2.12 0.95
C ALA A 200 -3.85 -2.19 2.13
N THR A 201 -3.85 -3.32 2.81
CA THR A 201 -2.89 -3.65 3.87
C THR A 201 -2.18 -4.93 3.46
N LEU A 202 -0.86 -4.85 3.29
CA LEU A 202 -0.06 -5.96 2.81
C LEU A 202 0.76 -6.57 3.96
N GLN A 203 0.87 -7.89 3.94
CA GLN A 203 1.60 -8.70 4.90
C GLN A 203 1.17 -8.52 6.36
N ASP A 204 -0.13 -8.31 6.61
CA ASP A 204 -0.70 -8.33 7.96
C ASP A 204 -1.58 -9.57 8.20
N ASN A 205 -1.69 -10.46 7.20
CA ASN A 205 -2.53 -11.65 7.21
C ASN A 205 -3.99 -11.35 7.60
N GLY A 206 -4.52 -10.19 7.21
CA GLY A 206 -5.89 -9.73 7.49
C GLY A 206 -6.17 -9.46 8.96
N THR A 207 -5.14 -9.14 9.73
CA THR A 207 -5.28 -8.83 11.16
C THR A 207 -5.87 -7.44 11.38
N ASN A 208 -5.57 -6.45 10.52
CA ASN A 208 -6.18 -5.12 10.60
C ASN A 208 -7.68 -5.17 10.25
N GLU A 209 -8.10 -6.04 9.33
CA GLU A 209 -9.52 -6.23 9.01
C GLU A 209 -10.29 -6.73 10.24
N ILE A 210 -9.72 -7.69 10.98
CA ILE A 210 -10.29 -8.18 12.25
C ILE A 210 -10.26 -7.08 13.31
N TYR A 211 -9.16 -6.36 13.43
CA TYR A 211 -9.01 -5.27 14.41
C TYR A 211 -10.07 -4.18 14.24
N HIS A 212 -10.49 -3.90 13.00
CA HIS A 212 -11.49 -2.89 12.68
C HIS A 212 -12.89 -3.45 12.40
N GLU A 213 -13.15 -4.74 12.64
CA GLU A 213 -14.39 -5.44 12.26
C GLU A 213 -15.67 -4.71 12.71
N GLU A 214 -15.67 -4.15 13.92
CA GLU A 214 -16.79 -3.40 14.47
C GLU A 214 -17.12 -2.16 13.62
N VAL A 215 -16.09 -1.38 13.26
CA VAL A 215 -16.22 -0.19 12.41
C VAL A 215 -16.68 -0.60 11.02
N LEU A 216 -16.03 -1.62 10.44
CA LEU A 216 -16.29 -2.10 9.09
C LEU A 216 -17.72 -2.61 8.92
N THR A 217 -18.25 -3.30 9.92
CA THR A 217 -19.62 -3.82 9.91
C THR A 217 -20.64 -2.68 9.87
N LYS A 218 -20.40 -1.59 10.60
CA LYS A 218 -21.31 -0.43 10.67
C LYS A 218 -21.33 0.40 9.38
N ILE A 219 -20.23 0.40 8.62
CA ILE A 219 -20.14 1.13 7.34
C ILE A 219 -20.46 0.24 6.12
N LEU A 220 -20.69 -1.06 6.33
CA LEU A 220 -20.93 -2.00 5.24
C LEU A 220 -22.15 -1.56 4.41
N GLY A 221 -21.94 -1.37 3.11
CA GLY A 221 -22.98 -0.93 2.18
C GLY A 221 -23.36 0.55 2.27
N LYS A 222 -22.63 1.35 3.06
CA LYS A 222 -22.81 2.81 3.14
C LYS A 222 -21.89 3.52 2.15
N GLU A 223 -22.38 4.57 1.53
CA GLU A 223 -21.56 5.52 0.78
C GLU A 223 -20.90 6.50 1.74
N LEU A 224 -19.58 6.60 1.66
CA LEU A 224 -18.80 7.44 2.57
C LEU A 224 -18.57 8.82 1.98
N HIS A 225 -18.66 9.84 2.82
CA HIS A 225 -18.09 11.13 2.50
C HIS A 225 -16.56 11.01 2.45
N PRO A 226 -15.86 11.75 1.56
CA PRO A 226 -14.40 11.87 1.54
C PRO A 226 -13.69 11.91 2.90
N ILE A 227 -14.19 12.73 3.84
CA ILE A 227 -13.64 12.85 5.20
C ILE A 227 -13.78 11.58 6.05
N GLN A 228 -14.88 10.83 5.87
CA GLN A 228 -15.12 9.55 6.54
C GLN A 228 -14.16 8.47 6.02
N PHE A 229 -13.91 8.47 4.71
CA PHE A 229 -12.89 7.59 4.13
C PHE A 229 -11.49 7.92 4.65
N GLU A 230 -11.11 9.19 4.74
CA GLU A 230 -9.82 9.59 5.33
C GLU A 230 -9.73 9.20 6.82
N GLU A 231 -10.84 9.16 7.56
CA GLU A 231 -10.87 8.62 8.94
C GLU A 231 -10.55 7.12 8.97
N ILE A 232 -11.15 6.33 8.06
CA ILE A 232 -10.85 4.89 7.93
C ILE A 232 -9.37 4.70 7.59
N CYS A 233 -8.84 5.48 6.63
CA CYS A 233 -7.43 5.42 6.30
C CYS A 233 -6.55 5.75 7.52
N ALA A 234 -6.85 6.83 8.25
CA ALA A 234 -6.11 7.18 9.46
C ALA A 234 -6.11 6.04 10.48
N ARG A 235 -7.24 5.35 10.65
CA ARG A 235 -7.35 4.17 11.54
C ARG A 235 -6.43 3.04 11.12
N TYR A 236 -6.42 2.70 9.84
CA TYR A 236 -5.59 1.61 9.28
C TYR A 236 -4.10 1.96 9.27
N PHE A 237 -3.73 3.17 8.88
CA PHE A 237 -2.33 3.61 8.91
C PHE A 237 -1.80 3.61 10.34
N TYR A 238 -2.61 4.03 11.31
CA TYR A 238 -2.20 3.99 12.71
C TYR A 238 -2.16 2.58 13.29
N SER A 239 -3.19 1.74 13.06
CA SER A 239 -3.18 0.36 13.56
C SER A 239 -2.06 -0.46 12.93
N ALA A 240 -1.69 -0.22 11.67
CA ALA A 240 -0.55 -0.87 11.05
C ALA A 240 0.80 -0.44 11.66
N TYR A 241 0.90 0.77 12.22
CA TYR A 241 2.04 1.17 13.05
C TYR A 241 2.05 0.47 14.41
N LEU A 242 0.88 0.23 15.00
CA LEU A 242 0.74 -0.52 16.26
C LEU A 242 0.95 -2.03 16.07
N PHE A 243 0.92 -2.54 14.83
CA PHE A 243 1.07 -3.96 14.53
C PHE A 243 2.49 -4.45 14.90
N ASN A 244 2.57 -5.20 15.98
CA ASN A 244 3.80 -5.60 16.64
C ASN A 244 4.23 -7.02 16.25
N ARG A 245 4.09 -7.34 14.96
CA ARG A 245 4.49 -8.64 14.39
C ARG A 245 5.27 -8.43 13.11
N LEU A 246 6.15 -9.37 12.83
CA LEU A 246 6.84 -9.50 11.55
C LEU A 246 6.40 -10.82 10.91
N PRO A 247 5.36 -10.82 10.06
CA PRO A 247 4.83 -12.07 9.53
C PRO A 247 5.86 -12.85 8.73
N GLU A 248 5.82 -14.17 8.91
CA GLU A 248 6.65 -15.13 8.20
C GLU A 248 5.78 -16.02 7.32
N TYR A 249 6.39 -16.56 6.26
CA TYR A 249 5.72 -17.36 5.26
C TYR A 249 6.55 -18.58 4.93
N THR A 250 5.88 -19.72 4.82
CA THR A 250 6.47 -20.94 4.27
C THR A 250 6.29 -20.93 2.76
N TYR A 251 7.37 -21.17 2.03
CA TYR A 251 7.38 -21.26 0.57
C TYR A 251 7.60 -22.71 0.15
N ILE A 252 6.59 -23.33 -0.46
CA ILE A 252 6.67 -24.70 -0.96
C ILE A 252 6.68 -24.65 -2.48
N GLU A 253 7.83 -24.93 -3.09
CA GLU A 253 8.01 -24.93 -4.53
C GLU A 253 7.86 -26.33 -5.12
N THR A 254 6.93 -26.47 -6.06
CA THR A 254 6.79 -27.64 -6.93
C THR A 254 7.24 -27.26 -8.35
N PRO A 255 7.41 -28.22 -9.27
CA PRO A 255 7.74 -27.90 -10.67
C PRO A 255 6.76 -26.93 -11.33
N ASP A 256 5.46 -27.02 -11.00
CA ASP A 256 4.38 -26.28 -11.68
C ASP A 256 3.86 -25.07 -10.90
N LYS A 257 4.05 -25.04 -9.57
CA LYS A 257 3.40 -24.07 -8.68
C LYS A 257 4.22 -23.80 -7.41
N THR A 258 4.13 -22.57 -6.91
CA THR A 258 4.63 -22.20 -5.59
C THR A 258 3.46 -21.92 -4.65
N PHE A 259 3.47 -22.55 -3.48
CA PHE A 259 2.52 -22.28 -2.42
C PHE A 259 3.16 -21.35 -1.38
N ILE A 260 2.41 -20.33 -0.97
CA ILE A 260 2.80 -19.37 0.06
C ILE A 260 1.80 -19.50 1.20
N GLU A 261 2.26 -20.01 2.34
CA GLU A 261 1.45 -20.21 3.52
C GLU A 261 1.90 -19.25 4.64
N PRO A 262 1.00 -18.43 5.20
CA PRO A 262 1.32 -17.60 6.36
C PRO A 262 1.56 -18.45 7.60
N MET A 263 2.70 -18.23 8.25
CA MET A 263 2.95 -18.82 9.57
C MET A 263 2.07 -18.14 10.63
N PRO A 264 1.72 -18.85 11.73
CA PRO A 264 0.96 -18.26 12.82
C PRO A 264 1.63 -16.99 13.36
N LEU A 265 0.84 -15.94 13.61
CA LEU A 265 1.32 -14.67 14.19
C LEU A 265 1.62 -14.75 15.70
N ASN A 266 1.71 -15.98 16.23
CA ASN A 266 2.04 -16.21 17.62
C ASN A 266 3.53 -15.99 17.80
N ASP A 267 3.87 -15.00 18.61
CA ASP A 267 5.23 -14.81 19.08
C ASP A 267 5.41 -15.59 20.39
N TRP A 268 6.63 -16.00 20.67
CA TRP A 268 7.05 -16.54 21.98
C TRP A 268 6.96 -15.46 23.06
N THR A 269 6.87 -14.19 22.68
CA THR A 269 6.60 -13.08 23.59
C THR A 269 5.10 -12.98 23.94
N LEU A 270 4.79 -12.70 25.21
CA LEU A 270 3.42 -12.43 25.68
C LEU A 270 2.84 -11.09 25.18
N LYS A 271 3.48 -10.45 24.20
CA LYS A 271 3.03 -9.14 23.70
C LYS A 271 1.73 -9.30 22.90
N PRO A 272 0.80 -8.35 22.98
CA PRO A 272 -0.37 -8.34 22.10
C PRO A 272 0.03 -8.19 20.63
N ILE A 273 -0.86 -8.56 19.71
CA ILE A 273 -0.62 -8.42 18.26
C ILE A 273 -0.51 -6.95 17.85
N PHE A 274 -1.32 -6.09 18.48
CA PHE A 274 -1.24 -4.65 18.36
C PHE A 274 -0.85 -4.04 19.71
N ASP A 275 0.04 -3.06 19.68
CA ASP A 275 0.31 -2.20 20.82
C ASP A 275 -0.95 -1.38 21.18
N ILE A 276 -0.97 -0.84 22.41
CA ILE A 276 -2.14 -0.14 22.95
C ILE A 276 -2.41 1.13 22.16
N TRP A 277 -3.63 1.25 21.64
CA TRP A 277 -4.10 2.44 20.94
C TRP A 277 -4.03 3.70 21.82
N GLN A 278 -3.31 4.72 21.35
CA GLN A 278 -3.23 6.05 21.99
C GLN A 278 -4.02 7.08 21.19
N ASN A 279 -5.08 7.63 21.78
CA ASN A 279 -5.95 8.63 21.15
C ASN A 279 -5.22 9.92 20.75
N LYS A 280 -4.24 10.35 21.53
CA LYS A 280 -3.42 11.53 21.21
C LYS A 280 -2.65 11.35 19.90
N THR A 281 -2.00 10.20 19.73
CA THR A 281 -1.26 9.87 18.51
C THR A 281 -2.21 9.67 17.34
N TYR A 282 -3.34 8.99 17.56
CA TYR A 282 -4.39 8.87 16.54
C TYR A 282 -4.89 10.24 16.07
N GLY A 283 -5.09 11.20 16.98
CA GLY A 283 -5.47 12.57 16.64
C GLY A 283 -4.45 13.29 15.74
N GLN A 284 -3.15 13.01 15.92
CA GLN A 284 -2.11 13.55 15.04
C GLN A 284 -2.16 12.94 13.64
N VAL A 285 -2.46 11.63 13.55
CA VAL A 285 -2.69 10.96 12.27
C VAL A 285 -3.93 11.59 11.60
N LEU A 286 -5.04 11.74 12.33
CA LEU A 286 -6.24 12.39 11.81
C LEU A 286 -6.00 13.82 11.32
N GLU A 287 -5.22 14.63 12.03
CA GLU A 287 -4.88 16.00 11.59
C GLU A 287 -4.20 15.98 10.20
N ASN A 288 -3.30 15.01 9.97
CA ASN A 288 -2.64 14.86 8.67
C ASN A 288 -3.61 14.39 7.57
N PHE A 289 -4.46 13.43 7.88
CA PHE A 289 -5.46 12.89 6.96
C PHE A 289 -6.54 13.93 6.62
N TRP A 290 -6.93 14.74 7.60
CA TRP A 290 -7.95 15.77 7.46
C TRP A 290 -7.41 17.17 7.11
N LYS A 291 -6.13 17.27 6.73
CA LYS A 291 -5.52 18.53 6.27
C LYS A 291 -6.37 19.28 5.21
N PRO A 292 -7.03 18.63 4.22
CA PRO A 292 -7.91 19.33 3.28
C PRO A 292 -9.11 20.02 3.96
N TRP A 293 -9.62 19.47 5.05
CA TRP A 293 -10.69 20.06 5.87
C TRP A 293 -10.15 20.89 7.02
N GLY A 294 -8.84 21.06 7.18
CA GLY A 294 -8.21 22.02 8.09
C GLY A 294 -8.55 21.86 9.58
N PHE A 295 -8.92 20.66 10.03
CA PHE A 295 -9.07 20.38 11.45
C PHE A 295 -7.69 20.27 12.11
N THR A 296 -7.50 21.01 13.19
CA THR A 296 -6.28 20.97 14.00
C THR A 296 -6.35 19.86 15.04
N LEU A 297 -5.18 19.39 15.51
CA LEU A 297 -5.10 18.43 16.60
C LEU A 297 -5.90 18.91 17.81
N PHE A 298 -5.80 20.19 18.18
CA PHE A 298 -6.51 20.75 19.33
C PHE A 298 -8.03 20.57 19.24
N GLU A 299 -8.60 20.71 18.04
CA GLU A 299 -10.03 20.47 17.79
C GLU A 299 -10.35 18.98 17.83
N ILE A 300 -9.52 18.14 17.21
CA ILE A 300 -9.71 16.70 17.12
C ILE A 300 -9.68 16.04 18.50
N ILE A 301 -8.73 16.38 19.36
CA ILE A 301 -8.59 15.81 20.70
C ILE A 301 -9.22 16.67 21.81
N LYS A 302 -10.20 17.51 21.46
CA LYS A 302 -10.96 18.29 22.45
C LYS A 302 -11.55 17.41 23.55
N ASN A 303 -11.97 16.19 23.18
CA ASN A 303 -12.19 15.09 24.13
C ASN A 303 -11.06 14.05 23.96
N PRO A 304 -10.08 13.99 24.89
CA PRO A 304 -8.95 13.06 24.77
C PRO A 304 -9.33 11.58 24.78
N GLU A 305 -10.46 11.22 25.39
CA GLU A 305 -10.95 9.84 25.48
C GLU A 305 -11.74 9.42 24.23
N ALA A 306 -12.28 10.39 23.49
CA ALA A 306 -13.02 10.17 22.25
C ALA A 306 -12.67 11.26 21.23
N PRO A 307 -11.57 11.08 20.46
CA PRO A 307 -11.22 11.97 19.38
C PRO A 307 -12.40 12.19 18.43
N MET A 308 -12.46 13.37 17.81
CA MET A 308 -13.46 13.74 16.82
C MET A 308 -13.60 12.62 15.77
N SER A 309 -14.85 12.28 15.44
CA SER A 309 -15.19 11.30 14.41
C SER A 309 -16.26 11.88 13.48
N PHE A 310 -16.13 11.60 12.20
CA PHE A 310 -17.16 11.79 11.19
C PHE A 310 -17.80 10.46 10.77
N LEU A 311 -17.28 9.32 11.22
CA LEU A 311 -17.89 8.01 10.98
C LEU A 311 -19.15 7.81 11.83
N PHE A 312 -19.06 8.07 13.14
CA PHE A 312 -20.12 7.74 14.10
C PHE A 312 -20.49 8.94 14.98
N ASP A 313 -21.78 9.04 15.33
CA ASP A 313 -22.30 10.01 16.28
C ASP A 313 -22.05 9.57 17.75
N GLN A 314 -22.58 10.34 18.71
CA GLN A 314 -22.42 10.03 20.15
C GLN A 314 -23.16 8.75 20.58
N ASP A 315 -24.14 8.32 19.80
CA ASP A 315 -24.89 7.07 20.00
C ASP A 315 -24.27 5.90 19.21
N ASP A 316 -23.06 6.09 18.65
CA ASP A 316 -22.32 5.09 17.88
C ASP A 316 -23.06 4.64 16.60
N ARG A 317 -23.85 5.56 16.01
CA ARG A 317 -24.55 5.34 14.73
C ARG A 317 -23.82 6.04 13.59
N PHE A 318 -23.83 5.41 12.41
CA PHE A 318 -23.20 5.97 11.21
C PHE A 318 -23.81 7.31 10.80
N ILE A 319 -22.95 8.31 10.55
CA ILE A 319 -23.37 9.65 10.13
C ILE A 319 -23.64 9.67 8.62
N GLU A 320 -24.91 9.66 8.21
CA GLU A 320 -25.29 9.63 6.78
C GLU A 320 -25.10 10.97 6.06
N ASN A 321 -25.27 12.09 6.78
CA ASN A 321 -25.17 13.44 6.25
C ASN A 321 -24.10 14.23 7.01
N VAL A 322 -22.87 14.14 6.50
CA VAL A 322 -21.72 14.85 7.04
C VAL A 322 -21.91 16.36 6.85
N THR A 323 -21.90 17.11 7.94
CA THR A 323 -21.92 18.58 7.92
C THR A 323 -20.55 19.09 8.35
N ILE A 324 -19.81 19.72 7.43
CA ILE A 324 -18.50 20.32 7.71
C ILE A 324 -18.71 21.81 7.99
N SER A 325 -19.01 22.13 9.24
CA SER A 325 -19.03 23.53 9.69
C SER A 325 -17.63 23.90 10.18
N LYS A 326 -16.89 24.66 9.36
CA LYS A 326 -15.78 25.47 9.86
C LYS A 326 -16.37 26.76 10.44
N ASN A 327 -16.09 27.04 11.70
CA ASN A 327 -16.26 28.41 12.22
C ASN A 327 -15.18 29.33 11.66
#